data_AF-A0A434NKM2-F1
#
_entry.id   AF-A0A434NKM2-F1
#
_cell.length_a   1.000
_cell.length_b   1.000
_cell.length_c   1.000
_cell.angle_alpha   90.00
_cell.angle_beta   90.00
_cell.angle_gamma   90.00
#
_symmetry.space_group_name_H-M   'P 1'
#
loop_
_entity.id
_entity.type
_entity.pdbx_description
1 polymer ?
#
loop_
_entity_poly.entity_id
_entity_poly.type
_entity_poly.pdbx_seq_one_letter_code
_entity_poly.pdbx_strand_id
1 'polypeptide(L)'
;MIIDHKAYWSAANSLEEAAYVAAVLNTSIVLDRVKDLQPVGQRDPRDFDNLVWTLPIPEFDASEALHVDLAAAALHAAGIAARIELPDSAHFTAKRRAIRQTLVDDGVAETIERLLDALLPP
;
A
#
# COMPACT_ATOMS: atom_id res chain seq x y z
N MET A 1 8.01 -14.44 -17.68
CA MET A 1 7.39 -13.74 -16.54
C MET A 1 5.91 -14.04 -16.60
N ILE A 2 5.42 -14.93 -15.75
CA ILE A 2 3.97 -15.24 -15.68
C ILE A 2 3.41 -14.21 -14.71
N ILE A 3 2.79 -13.17 -15.25
CA ILE A 3 2.02 -12.21 -14.46
C ILE A 3 0.60 -12.78 -14.41
N ASP A 4 0.18 -13.22 -13.23
CA ASP A 4 -1.22 -13.57 -12.98
C ASP A 4 -2.09 -12.30 -13.07
N HIS A 5 -3.33 -12.45 -13.51
CA HIS A 5 -4.17 -11.44 -14.16
C HIS A 5 -4.69 -10.30 -13.25
N LYS A 6 -3.97 -9.97 -12.17
CA LYS A 6 -4.29 -8.92 -11.17
C LYS A 6 -3.05 -8.20 -10.60
N ALA A 7 -1.92 -8.23 -11.31
CA ALA A 7 -0.76 -7.40 -10.96
C ALA A 7 -0.71 -6.18 -11.87
N TYR A 8 -1.14 -5.04 -11.35
CA TYR A 8 -0.99 -3.75 -12.01
C TYR A 8 0.47 -3.31 -11.86
N TRP A 9 1.11 -3.05 -13.00
CA TRP A 9 2.43 -2.44 -13.05
C TRP A 9 2.25 -1.02 -13.56
N SER A 10 2.86 -0.05 -12.89
CA SER A 10 3.00 1.31 -13.38
C SER A 10 4.48 1.65 -13.44
N ALA A 11 4.90 2.37 -14.48
CA ALA A 11 6.22 2.97 -14.49
C ALA A 11 6.22 4.14 -13.50
N ALA A 12 7.09 4.08 -12.50
CA ALA A 12 7.40 5.23 -11.67
C ALA A 12 8.65 5.92 -12.23
N ASN A 13 8.68 7.24 -12.20
CA ASN A 13 9.80 8.05 -12.66
C ASN A 13 10.96 8.04 -11.65
N SER A 14 10.71 7.62 -10.41
CA SER A 14 11.73 7.41 -9.38
C SER A 14 11.38 6.29 -8.40
N LEU A 15 12.36 5.88 -7.59
CA LEU A 15 12.14 4.90 -6.52
C LEU A 15 11.22 5.47 -5.43
N GLU A 16 11.35 6.76 -5.15
CA GLU A 16 10.55 7.49 -4.17
C GLU A 16 9.09 7.57 -4.62
N GLU A 17 8.83 7.85 -5.90
CA GLU A 17 7.48 7.82 -6.45
C GLU A 17 6.88 6.41 -6.38
N ALA A 18 7.66 5.37 -6.72
CA ALA A 18 7.20 3.99 -6.60
C ALA A 18 6.84 3.65 -5.14
N ALA A 19 7.66 4.09 -4.19
CA ALA A 19 7.45 3.88 -2.77
C ALA A 19 6.24 4.65 -2.24
N TYR A 20 6.05 5.91 -2.66
CA TYR A 20 4.88 6.73 -2.36
C TYR A 20 3.59 6.03 -2.81
N VAL A 21 3.52 5.62 -4.08
CA VAL A 21 2.36 4.89 -4.62
C VAL A 21 2.14 3.58 -3.87
N ALA A 22 3.21 2.84 -3.58
CA ALA A 22 3.11 1.61 -2.80
C ALA A 22 2.55 1.87 -1.39
N ALA A 23 2.98 2.93 -0.70
CA ALA A 23 2.42 3.29 0.60
C ALA A 23 0.92 3.56 0.51
N VAL A 24 0.50 4.44 -0.41
CA VAL A 24 -0.91 4.83 -0.60
C VAL A 24 -1.78 3.58 -0.79
N LEU A 25 -1.39 2.70 -1.72
CA LEU A 25 -2.17 1.50 -2.06
C LEU A 25 -2.22 0.43 -0.96
N ASN A 26 -1.28 0.43 0.00
CA ASN A 26 -1.19 -0.60 1.03
C ASN A 26 -1.78 -0.18 2.39
N THR A 27 -2.40 1.01 2.46
CA THR A 27 -3.04 1.51 3.68
C THR A 27 -4.47 1.00 3.87
N SER A 28 -4.89 0.92 5.13
CA SER A 28 -6.27 0.66 5.51
C SER A 28 -7.19 1.85 5.22
N ILE A 29 -6.70 3.09 5.30
CA ILE A 29 -7.48 4.30 4.96
C ILE A 29 -7.97 4.25 3.51
N VAL A 30 -7.10 3.93 2.55
CA VAL A 30 -7.51 3.79 1.15
C VAL A 30 -8.55 2.68 1.02
N LEU A 31 -8.26 1.49 1.57
CA LEU A 31 -9.17 0.35 1.52
C LEU A 31 -10.56 0.69 2.08
N ASP A 32 -10.60 1.40 3.21
CA ASP A 32 -11.85 1.82 3.86
C ASP A 32 -12.64 2.85 3.06
N ARG A 33 -11.98 3.67 2.24
CA ARG A 33 -12.66 4.65 1.38
C ARG A 33 -13.19 4.04 0.09
N VAL A 34 -12.54 3.02 -0.45
CA VAL A 34 -13.02 2.34 -1.67
C VAL A 34 -13.97 1.18 -1.41
N LYS A 35 -14.01 0.60 -0.21
CA LYS A 35 -14.90 -0.54 0.09
C LYS A 35 -16.39 -0.24 -0.14
N ASP A 36 -16.84 0.97 0.17
CA ASP A 36 -18.25 1.36 0.02
C ASP A 36 -18.59 1.80 -1.42
N LEU A 37 -17.58 2.12 -2.22
CA LEU A 37 -17.70 2.43 -3.65
C LEU A 37 -17.75 1.16 -4.52
N GLN A 38 -17.56 -0.02 -3.91
CA GLN A 38 -17.67 -1.28 -4.63
C GLN A 38 -19.11 -1.53 -5.05
N PRO A 39 -19.36 -1.73 -6.36
CA PRO A 39 -20.67 -2.16 -6.80
C PRO A 39 -20.92 -3.60 -6.31
N VAL A 40 -21.93 -3.79 -5.45
CA VAL A 40 -22.34 -5.11 -5.00
C VAL A 40 -23.06 -5.83 -6.15
N GLY A 41 -22.43 -6.85 -6.73
CA GLY A 41 -23.09 -7.76 -7.69
C GLY A 41 -23.97 -8.80 -6.96
N GLN A 42 -24.76 -9.58 -7.72
CA GLN A 42 -25.57 -10.69 -7.15
C GLN A 42 -24.73 -11.87 -6.64
N ARG A 43 -23.45 -11.97 -7.01
CA ARG A 43 -22.50 -13.03 -6.65
C ARG A 43 -21.09 -12.43 -6.83
N ASP A 44 -20.40 -12.21 -5.73
CA ASP A 44 -19.07 -11.59 -5.58
C ASP A 44 -18.91 -10.06 -5.80
N PRO A 45 -18.12 -9.38 -4.93
CA PRO A 45 -17.71 -7.99 -5.13
C PRO A 45 -16.92 -7.83 -6.44
N ARG A 46 -17.19 -6.77 -7.21
CA ARG A 46 -16.37 -6.43 -8.38
C ARG A 46 -15.02 -5.86 -7.91
N ASP A 47 -13.94 -6.25 -8.59
CA ASP A 47 -12.54 -5.93 -8.26
C ASP A 47 -12.32 -4.47 -7.83
N PHE A 48 -11.49 -4.27 -6.79
CA PHE A 48 -11.16 -2.97 -6.18
C PHE A 48 -10.37 -2.03 -7.11
N ASP A 49 -9.84 -2.53 -8.22
CA ASP A 49 -8.54 -2.10 -8.74
C ASP A 49 -8.50 -0.69 -9.34
N ASN A 50 -9.56 -0.23 -10.02
CA ASN A 50 -9.62 1.15 -10.53
C ASN A 50 -10.28 2.14 -9.56
N LEU A 51 -10.96 1.65 -8.52
CA LEU A 51 -11.69 2.50 -7.59
C LEU A 51 -10.74 3.35 -6.76
N VAL A 52 -9.51 2.88 -6.50
CA VAL A 52 -8.52 3.66 -5.75
C VAL A 52 -8.19 5.00 -6.41
N TRP A 53 -8.18 5.04 -7.74
CA TRP A 53 -7.93 6.25 -8.52
C TRP A 53 -9.11 7.23 -8.54
N THR A 54 -10.26 6.86 -7.95
CA THR A 54 -11.38 7.80 -7.75
C THR A 54 -11.18 8.68 -6.52
N LEU A 55 -10.26 8.30 -5.62
CA LEU A 55 -9.85 9.14 -4.51
C LEU A 55 -8.98 10.30 -5.03
N PRO A 56 -9.04 11.49 -4.40
CA PRO A 56 -8.24 12.64 -4.79
C PRO A 56 -6.77 12.49 -4.34
N ILE A 57 -6.11 11.40 -4.77
CA ILE A 57 -4.70 11.13 -4.48
C ILE A 57 -3.85 12.08 -5.33
N PRO A 58 -3.03 12.96 -4.72
CA PRO A 58 -2.15 13.82 -5.48
C PRO A 58 -1.01 13.02 -6.13
N GLU A 59 -0.54 13.50 -7.28
CA GLU A 59 0.69 13.01 -7.88
C GLU A 59 1.87 13.25 -6.94
N PHE A 60 2.88 12.37 -7.00
CA PHE A 60 4.07 12.51 -6.19
C PHE A 60 4.81 13.81 -6.53
N ASP A 61 5.19 14.56 -5.50
CA ASP A 61 5.95 15.81 -5.61
C ASP A 61 7.10 15.76 -4.61
N ALA A 62 8.33 15.73 -5.12
CA ALA A 62 9.54 15.67 -4.30
C ALA A 62 9.82 16.97 -3.53
N SER A 63 9.10 18.06 -3.82
CA SER A 63 9.15 19.30 -3.05
C SER A 63 8.19 19.33 -1.86
N GLU A 64 7.21 18.41 -1.84
CA GLU A 64 6.28 18.27 -0.73
C GLU A 64 6.84 17.32 0.34
N ALA A 65 7.03 17.84 1.54
CA ALA A 65 7.62 17.11 2.66
C ALA A 65 6.80 15.85 3.02
N LEU A 66 5.47 15.95 2.99
CA LEU A 66 4.57 14.84 3.30
C LEU A 66 4.73 13.68 2.31
N HIS A 67 4.91 13.98 1.02
CA HIS A 67 5.13 12.97 -0.02
C HIS A 67 6.47 12.26 0.19
N VAL A 68 7.52 13.03 0.48
CA VAL A 68 8.87 12.51 0.76
C VAL A 68 8.87 11.65 2.02
N ASP A 69 8.20 12.09 3.08
CA ASP A 69 8.09 11.35 4.34
C ASP A 69 7.32 10.02 4.13
N LEU A 70 6.25 10.04 3.34
CA LEU A 70 5.49 8.83 3.02
C LEU A 70 6.33 7.84 2.19
N ALA A 71 7.07 8.33 1.19
CA ALA A 71 7.99 7.53 0.40
C ALA A 71 9.11 6.92 1.27
N ALA A 72 9.69 7.70 2.18
CA ALA A 72 10.72 7.24 3.09
C ALA A 72 10.20 6.17 4.06
N ALA A 73 9.00 6.35 4.62
CA ALA A 73 8.34 5.35 5.47
C ALA A 73 8.06 4.04 4.70
N ALA A 74 7.60 4.13 3.45
CA ALA A 74 7.39 2.97 2.60
C ALA A 74 8.70 2.22 2.28
N LEU A 75 9.78 2.94 1.97
CA LEU A 75 11.10 2.33 1.77
C LEU A 75 11.63 1.67 3.04
N HIS A 76 11.39 2.29 4.20
CA HIS A 76 11.74 1.70 5.49
C HIS A 76 10.98 0.39 5.72
N ALA A 77 9.67 0.39 5.51
CA ALA A 77 8.84 -0.81 5.59
C ALA A 77 9.31 -1.92 4.64
N ALA A 78 9.67 -1.56 3.40
CA ALA A 78 10.24 -2.50 2.44
C ALA A 78 11.58 -3.09 2.94
N GLY A 79 12.43 -2.26 3.53
CA GLY A 79 13.70 -2.68 4.13
C GLY A 79 13.53 -3.65 5.30
N ILE A 80 12.51 -3.45 6.14
CA ILE A 80 12.15 -4.38 7.23
C ILE A 80 11.64 -5.69 6.64
N ALA A 81 10.68 -5.62 5.73
CA ALA A 81 10.07 -6.79 5.10
C ALA A 81 11.11 -7.67 4.39
N ALA A 82 12.11 -7.07 3.75
CA ALA A 82 13.18 -7.79 3.06
C ALA A 82 14.11 -8.60 3.99
N ARG A 83 14.12 -8.29 5.30
CA ARG A 83 14.94 -9.00 6.30
C ARG A 83 14.20 -10.15 6.97
N ILE A 84 12.90 -10.29 6.74
CA ILE A 84 12.08 -11.33 7.35
C ILE A 84 12.33 -12.64 6.60
N GLU A 85 12.82 -13.65 7.33
CA GLU A 85 12.89 -15.00 6.79
C GLU A 85 11.48 -15.58 6.68
N LEU A 86 11.09 -15.95 5.46
CA LEU A 86 9.78 -16.51 5.16
C LEU A 86 9.94 -17.98 4.76
N PRO A 87 9.66 -18.95 5.66
CA PRO A 87 9.85 -20.36 5.36
C PRO A 87 9.03 -20.79 4.15
N ASP A 88 9.64 -21.49 3.19
CA ASP A 88 8.93 -21.96 1.97
C ASP A 88 7.75 -22.89 2.27
N SER A 89 7.82 -23.62 3.38
CA SER A 89 6.76 -24.49 3.88
C SER A 89 5.57 -23.74 4.48
N ALA A 90 5.70 -22.44 4.77
CA ALA A 90 4.63 -21.66 5.36
C ALA A 90 3.62 -21.18 4.30
N HIS A 91 2.33 -21.28 4.62
CA HIS A 91 1.27 -20.71 3.78
C HIS A 91 1.43 -19.20 3.61
N PHE A 92 1.05 -18.68 2.44
CA PHE A 92 1.16 -17.25 2.11
C PHE A 92 0.45 -16.32 3.11
N THR A 93 -0.64 -16.78 3.75
CA THR A 93 -1.33 -16.03 4.80
C THR A 93 -0.49 -15.87 6.05
N ALA A 94 0.22 -16.92 6.48
CA ALA A 94 1.14 -16.88 7.61
C ALA A 94 2.33 -15.95 7.32
N LYS A 95 2.89 -16.04 6.10
CA LYS A 95 3.95 -15.12 5.64
C LYS A 95 3.51 -13.66 5.71
N ARG A 96 2.33 -13.33 5.15
CA ARG A 96 1.78 -11.96 5.19
C ARG A 96 1.49 -11.47 6.60
N ARG A 97 1.00 -12.34 7.49
CA ARG A 97 0.79 -11.99 8.90
C ARG A 97 2.12 -11.66 9.60
N ALA A 98 3.16 -12.46 9.39
CA ALA A 98 4.47 -12.21 9.98
C ALA A 98 5.06 -10.86 9.54
N ILE A 99 4.97 -10.55 8.24
CA ILE A 99 5.40 -9.24 7.71
C ILE A 99 4.61 -8.11 8.38
N ARG A 100 3.28 -8.17 8.37
CA ARG A 100 2.44 -7.12 8.98
C ARG A 100 2.73 -6.92 10.46
N GLN A 101 2.88 -8.00 11.22
CA GLN A 101 3.19 -7.91 12.64
C GLN A 101 4.54 -7.21 12.86
N THR A 102 5.55 -7.54 12.07
CA THR A 102 6.87 -6.91 12.17
C THR A 102 6.81 -5.42 11.85
N LEU A 103 6.01 -5.01 10.86
CA LEU A 103 5.82 -3.59 10.51
C LEU A 103 5.07 -2.80 11.60
N VAL A 104 4.14 -3.46 12.30
CA VAL A 104 3.44 -2.89 13.46
C VAL A 104 4.37 -2.79 14.67
N ASP A 105 5.15 -3.83 14.93
CA ASP A 105 6.11 -3.85 16.05
C ASP A 105 7.20 -2.78 15.89
N ASP A 106 7.56 -2.45 14.65
CA ASP A 106 8.46 -1.35 14.29
C ASP A 106 7.81 0.04 14.41
N GLY A 107 6.48 0.14 14.27
CA GLY A 107 5.73 1.40 14.29
C GLY A 107 5.64 2.12 12.94
N VAL A 108 6.28 1.59 11.89
CA VAL A 108 6.19 2.16 10.53
C VAL A 108 4.78 2.03 9.95
N ALA A 109 4.03 1.00 10.33
CA ALA A 109 2.64 0.82 9.89
C ALA A 109 1.76 1.99 10.32
N GLU A 110 1.77 2.35 11.61
CA GLU A 110 1.03 3.49 12.16
C GLU A 110 1.53 4.82 11.58
N THR A 111 2.83 4.92 11.31
CA THR A 111 3.43 6.12 10.70
C THR A 111 2.88 6.35 9.30
N ILE A 112 2.82 5.31 8.46
CA ILE A 112 2.25 5.39 7.10
C ILE A 112 0.77 5.79 7.16
N GLU A 113 -0.03 5.18 8.05
CA GLU A 113 -1.46 5.52 8.18
C GLU A 113 -1.64 6.98 8.59
N ARG A 114 -0.87 7.48 9.57
CA ARG A 114 -0.94 8.88 10.01
C ARG A 114 -0.54 9.86 8.90
N LEU A 115 0.52 9.56 8.15
CA LEU A 115 0.95 10.40 7.03
C LEU A 115 -0.09 10.41 5.92
N LEU A 116 -0.73 9.27 5.66
CA LEU A 116 -1.78 9.21 4.66
C LEU A 116 -3.07 9.92 5.09
N ASP A 117 -3.46 9.83 6.36
CA ASP A 117 -4.61 10.59 6.89
C ASP A 117 -4.41 12.11 6.75
N ALA A 118 -3.17 12.58 6.92
CA ALA A 118 -2.81 13.97 6.65
C ALA A 118 -2.86 14.34 5.16
N LEU A 119 -2.53 13.39 4.28
CA LEU A 119 -2.55 13.58 2.82
C LEU A 119 -3.99 13.61 2.29
N LEU A 120 -4.82 12.71 2.80
CA LEU A 120 -6.20 12.51 2.42
C LEU A 120 -7.05 12.65 3.69
N PRO A 121 -7.38 13.86 4.15
CA PRO A 121 -8.36 14.02 5.23
C PRO A 121 -9.74 13.50 4.79
N PRO A 122 -10.65 13.19 5.72
CA PRO A 122 -11.98 12.62 5.43
C PRO A 122 -12.87 13.54 4.59
#